data_AF-A0A6M3X4X0-F1
#
_entry.id   AF-A0A6M3X4X0-F1
#
_cell.length_a   1.000
_cell.length_b   1.000
_cell.length_c   1.000
_cell.angle_alpha   90.00
_cell.angle_beta   90.00
_cell.angle_gamma   90.00
#
_symmetry.space_group_name_H-M   'P 1'
#
loop_
_entity.id
_entity.type
_entity.pdbx_description
1 polymer ?
#
loop_
_entity_poly.entity_id
_entity_poly.type
_entity_poly.pdbx_seq_one_letter_code
_entity_poly.pdbx_strand_id
1 'polypeptide(L)'
;MTLENYVKLTRDMEKVLKFKPESFRVETREITDTVTKKPRTVHAATVDVIEEDGAPVTKTYNTLSEKHATQLKTAHDNGTLYRYRVGITVKGEGFAREYQIRFF
;
A
#
# COMPACT_ATOMS: atom_id res chain seq x y z
N MET A 1 -20.67 -12.20 1.40
CA MET A 1 -19.26 -12.62 1.40
C MET A 1 -18.51 -11.70 0.46
N THR A 2 -17.77 -10.75 0.99
CA THR A 2 -16.99 -9.80 0.18
C THR A 2 -15.64 -10.46 -0.12
N LEU A 3 -15.33 -10.69 -1.39
CA LEU A 3 -13.98 -11.11 -1.81
C LEU A 3 -13.03 -9.95 -1.50
N GLU A 4 -12.32 -10.05 -0.38
CA GLU A 4 -11.36 -9.02 0.05
C GLU A 4 -10.08 -9.13 -0.79
N ASN A 5 -10.12 -8.56 -2.00
CA ASN A 5 -9.01 -8.54 -2.95
C ASN A 5 -7.93 -7.49 -2.61
N TYR A 6 -7.89 -7.03 -1.36
CA TYR A 6 -7.00 -5.97 -0.91
C TYR A 6 -6.28 -6.35 0.38
N VAL A 7 -5.02 -5.93 0.49
CA VAL A 7 -4.24 -6.12 1.71
C VAL A 7 -4.71 -5.12 2.77
N LYS A 8 -5.04 -5.64 3.95
CA LYS A 8 -5.33 -4.83 5.13
C LYS A 8 -4.10 -4.74 6.01
N LEU A 9 -3.74 -3.52 6.40
CA LEU A 9 -2.70 -3.28 7.39
C LEU A 9 -3.34 -3.13 8.76
N THR A 10 -2.83 -3.88 9.73
CA THR A 10 -3.18 -3.73 11.13
C THR A 10 -2.22 -2.75 11.78
N ARG A 11 -2.73 -1.89 12.66
CA ARG A 11 -1.92 -0.91 13.37
C ARG A 11 -0.89 -1.61 14.25
N ASP A 12 0.30 -1.04 14.34
CA ASP A 12 1.42 -1.50 15.17
C ASP A 12 1.90 -2.94 14.89
N MET A 13 1.40 -3.55 13.82
CA MET A 13 1.77 -4.87 13.35
C MET A 13 2.47 -4.75 12.00
N GLU A 14 3.63 -5.38 11.90
CA GLU A 14 4.34 -5.49 10.63
C GLU A 14 3.61 -6.49 9.74
N LYS A 15 3.32 -6.09 8.52
CA LYS A 15 2.78 -6.95 7.47
C LYS A 15 3.86 -7.14 6.42
N VAL A 16 4.22 -8.38 6.12
CA VAL A 16 5.29 -8.67 5.15
C VAL A 16 4.67 -9.02 3.80
N LEU A 17 4.99 -8.24 2.78
CA LEU A 17 4.42 -8.38 1.44
C LEU A 17 5.51 -8.65 0.41
N LYS A 18 5.17 -9.45 -0.61
CA LYS A 18 5.96 -9.55 -1.83
C LYS A 18 5.12 -9.08 -3.00
N PHE A 19 5.69 -8.19 -3.81
CA PHE A 19 4.98 -7.54 -4.90
C PHE A 19 5.27 -8.21 -6.24
N LYS A 20 4.27 -8.20 -7.13
CA LYS A 20 4.42 -8.66 -8.51
C LYS A 20 5.30 -7.68 -9.29
N PRO A 21 6.31 -8.14 -10.04
CA PRO A 21 7.08 -7.29 -10.94
C PRO A 21 6.19 -6.47 -11.86
N GLU A 22 6.58 -5.21 -12.08
CA GLU A 22 5.94 -4.29 -13.04
C GLU A 22 4.43 -4.04 -12.79
N SER A 23 3.94 -4.33 -11.58
CA SER A 23 2.52 -4.13 -11.24
C SER A 23 2.22 -2.76 -10.61
N PHE A 24 3.25 -1.95 -10.34
CA PHE A 24 3.09 -0.62 -9.76
C PHE A 24 2.35 0.31 -10.74
N ARG A 25 1.28 0.92 -10.25
CA ARG A 25 0.48 1.88 -11.00
C ARG A 25 -0.09 2.95 -10.08
N VAL A 26 -0.33 4.14 -10.61
CA VAL A 26 -1.04 5.21 -9.90
C VAL A 26 -2.47 5.27 -10.44
N GLU A 27 -3.44 4.99 -9.58
CA GLU A 27 -4.85 4.99 -9.92
C GLU A 27 -5.53 6.22 -9.34
N THR A 28 -6.28 6.92 -10.20
CA THR A 28 -7.10 8.05 -9.78
C THR A 28 -8.43 7.53 -9.24
N ARG A 29 -8.81 7.95 -8.03
CA ARG A 29 -10.03 7.53 -7.35
C ARG A 29 -10.79 8.75 -6.87
N GLU A 30 -12.11 8.71 -7.01
CA GLU A 30 -12.99 9.70 -6.40
C GLU A 30 -13.36 9.19 -5.00
N ILE A 31 -12.94 9.93 -3.99
CA ILE A 31 -13.36 9.69 -2.61
C ILE A 31 -14.32 10.80 -2.19
N THR A 32 -15.35 10.43 -1.43
CA THR A 32 -16.18 11.43 -0.76
C THR A 32 -15.47 11.87 0.50
N ASP A 33 -15.11 13.15 0.57
CA ASP A 33 -14.53 13.73 1.76
C ASP A 33 -15.56 13.68 2.89
N THR A 34 -15.24 13.03 4.01
CA THR A 34 -16.17 12.82 5.12
C THR A 34 -16.53 14.11 5.86
N VAL A 35 -15.73 15.16 5.73
CA VAL A 35 -15.91 16.44 6.43
C VAL A 35 -16.79 17.38 5.61
N THR A 36 -16.53 17.49 4.31
CA THR A 36 -17.19 18.44 3.40
C THR A 36 -18.31 17.79 2.57
N LYS A 37 -18.41 16.46 2.59
CA LYS A 37 -19.31 15.64 1.74
C LYS A 37 -19.16 15.89 0.25
N LYS A 38 -18.05 16.50 -0.18
CA LYS A 38 -17.76 16.77 -1.59
C LYS A 38 -16.92 15.65 -2.18
N PRO A 39 -17.16 15.26 -3.44
CA PRO A 39 -16.25 14.35 -4.14
C PRO A 39 -14.92 15.06 -4.33
N ARG A 40 -13.84 14.35 -4.00
CA ARG A 40 -12.47 14.77 -4.24
C ARG A 40 -11.75 13.67 -4.98
N THR A 41 -11.04 14.06 -6.03
CA THR A 41 -10.14 13.19 -6.75
C THR A 41 -8.84 13.03 -5.97
N VAL A 42 -8.45 11.79 -5.70
CA VAL A 42 -7.18 11.43 -5.06
C VAL A 42 -6.43 10.43 -5.92
N HIS A 43 -5.10 10.45 -5.82
CA HIS A 43 -4.24 9.49 -6.50
C HIS A 43 -3.77 8.45 -5.49
N ALA A 44 -4.03 7.18 -5.79
CA ALA A 44 -3.61 6.04 -4.99
C ALA A 44 -2.45 5.34 -5.71
N ALA A 45 -1.36 5.07 -5.01
CA ALA A 45 -0.38 4.12 -5.52
C ALA A 45 -0.89 2.71 -5.25
N THR A 46 -1.01 1.89 -6.30
CA THR A 46 -1.49 0.52 -6.26
C THR A 46 -0.42 -0.43 -6.79
N VAL A 47 -0.27 -1.58 -6.15
CA VAL A 47 0.67 -2.64 -6.55
C VAL A 47 0.04 -4.01 -6.28
N ASP A 48 0.29 -4.97 -7.16
CA ASP A 48 -0.23 -6.32 -6.98
C ASP A 48 0.67 -7.11 -6.02
N VAL A 49 0.05 -7.87 -5.13
CA VAL A 49 0.70 -8.65 -4.08
C VAL A 49 0.58 -10.13 -4.42
N ILE A 50 1.72 -10.82 -4.44
CA ILE A 50 1.84 -12.24 -4.73
C ILE A 50 2.10 -13.09 -3.48
N GLU A 51 2.58 -12.47 -2.39
CA GLU A 51 2.82 -13.12 -1.11
C GLU A 51 2.43 -12.16 0.03
N GLU A 52 1.70 -12.67 1.02
CA GLU A 52 1.30 -11.97 2.24
C GLU A 52 1.67 -12.84 3.45
N ASP A 53 2.57 -12.36 4.29
CA ASP A 53 3.11 -13.07 5.47
C ASP A 53 3.62 -14.49 5.16
N GLY A 54 4.24 -14.66 3.99
CA GLY A 54 4.78 -15.94 3.52
C GLY A 54 3.76 -16.85 2.83
N ALA A 55 2.47 -16.47 2.78
CA ALA A 55 1.45 -17.20 2.05
C ALA A 55 1.24 -16.61 0.64
N PRO A 56 1.16 -17.43 -0.43
CA PRO A 56 0.86 -16.92 -1.76
C PRO A 56 -0.57 -16.36 -1.80
N VAL A 57 -0.73 -15.17 -2.36
CA VAL A 57 -2.02 -14.49 -2.47
C VAL A 57 -2.19 -13.83 -3.84
N THR A 58 -3.42 -13.47 -4.18
CA THR A 58 -3.71 -12.61 -5.33
C THR A 58 -4.54 -11.45 -4.81
N LYS A 59 -3.85 -10.43 -4.31
CA LYS A 59 -4.45 -9.23 -3.74
C LYS A 59 -3.78 -7.99 -4.31
N THR A 60 -4.38 -6.84 -4.07
CA THR A 60 -3.79 -5.54 -4.36
C THR A 60 -3.48 -4.81 -3.06
N TYR A 61 -2.36 -4.10 -3.02
CA TYR A 61 -2.07 -3.15 -1.96
C TYR A 61 -2.17 -1.75 -2.55
N ASN A 62 -2.88 -0.86 -1.86
CA ASN A 62 -2.97 0.54 -2.25
C ASN A 62 -2.73 1.47 -1.07
N THR A 63 -2.20 2.66 -1.38
CA THR A 63 -2.00 3.72 -0.40
C THR A 63 -2.43 5.06 -0.96
N LEU A 64 -3.11 5.84 -0.12
CA LEU A 64 -3.47 7.23 -0.37
C LEU A 64 -2.47 8.21 0.26
N SER A 65 -1.51 7.72 1.06
CA SER A 65 -0.49 8.56 1.65
C SER A 65 0.58 8.89 0.62
N GLU A 66 0.75 10.17 0.29
CA GLU A 66 1.75 10.64 -0.67
C GLU A 66 3.17 10.21 -0.27
N LYS A 67 3.55 10.40 1.00
CA LYS A 67 4.86 9.97 1.52
C LYS A 67 5.11 8.48 1.27
N HIS A 68 4.13 7.63 1.58
CA HIS A 68 4.25 6.20 1.38
C HIS A 68 4.26 5.81 -0.10
N ALA A 69 3.43 6.46 -0.92
CA ALA A 69 3.41 6.29 -2.37
C ALA A 69 4.77 6.65 -3.01
N THR A 70 5.40 7.74 -2.58
CA THR A 70 6.74 8.15 -3.04
C THR A 70 7.78 7.08 -2.68
N GLN A 71 7.76 6.54 -1.46
CA GLN A 71 8.68 5.47 -1.06
C GLN A 71 8.53 4.21 -1.92
N LEU A 72 7.29 3.78 -2.18
CA LEU A 72 7.02 2.63 -3.06
C LEU A 72 7.46 2.90 -4.49
N LYS A 73 7.22 4.12 -5.00
CA LYS A 73 7.67 4.54 -6.32
C LYS A 73 9.20 4.49 -6.42
N THR A 74 9.93 5.05 -5.45
CA THR A 74 11.40 4.99 -5.42
C THR A 74 11.90 3.55 -5.38
N ALA A 75 11.26 2.68 -4.59
CA ALA A 75 11.60 1.25 -4.56
C ALA A 75 11.26 0.52 -5.87
N HIS A 76 10.23 0.96 -6.58
CA HIS A 76 9.90 0.47 -7.92
C HIS A 76 10.97 0.89 -8.93
N ASP A 77 11.29 2.19 -8.98
CA ASP A 77 12.26 2.77 -9.92
C ASP A 77 13.66 2.17 -9.76
N ASN A 78 14.09 1.86 -8.53
CA ASN A 78 15.38 1.22 -8.26
C ASN A 78 15.35 -0.32 -8.33
N GLY A 79 14.17 -0.91 -8.58
CA GLY A 79 13.95 -2.36 -8.68
C GLY A 79 13.97 -3.14 -7.36
N THR A 80 14.15 -2.49 -6.20
CA THR A 80 14.18 -3.17 -4.89
C THR A 80 12.81 -3.66 -4.44
N LEU A 81 11.72 -3.02 -4.88
CA LEU A 81 10.35 -3.35 -4.53
C LEU A 81 9.97 -4.81 -4.86
N TYR A 82 10.54 -5.35 -5.95
CA TYR A 82 10.21 -6.68 -6.46
C TYR A 82 11.22 -7.75 -6.06
N ARG A 83 12.44 -7.33 -5.68
CA ARG A 83 13.54 -8.23 -5.30
C ARG A 83 13.39 -8.74 -3.88
N TYR A 84 12.94 -7.86 -2.99
CA TYR A 84 12.90 -8.10 -1.56
C TYR A 84 11.47 -8.28 -1.06
N ARG A 85 11.33 -8.90 0.12
CA ARG A 85 10.08 -8.81 0.86
C ARG A 85 10.03 -7.45 1.54
N VAL A 86 8.82 -6.90 1.63
CA VAL A 86 8.60 -5.55 2.14
C VAL A 86 7.73 -5.63 3.37
N GLY A 87 8.31 -5.35 4.54
CA GLY A 87 7.60 -5.14 5.79
C GLY A 87 6.99 -3.75 5.82
N ILE A 88 5.68 -3.67 6.01
CA ILE A 88 4.95 -2.41 6.17
C ILE A 88 4.33 -2.39 7.56
N THR A 89 4.68 -1.38 8.35
CA THR A 89 4.08 -1.16 9.67
C THR A 89 3.40 0.21 9.71
N VAL A 90 2.15 0.26 10.16
CA VAL A 90 1.44 1.51 10.38
C VAL A 90 1.61 1.93 11.84
N LYS A 91 2.21 3.10 12.07
CA LYS A 91 2.39 3.72 13.40
C LYS A 91 1.50 4.96 13.53
N GLY A 92 1.09 5.27 14.76
CA GLY A 92 0.29 6.47 15.07
C GLY A 92 -1.20 6.38 14.69
N GLU A 93 -1.95 7.46 14.97
CA GLU A 93 -3.38 7.59 14.67
C GLU A 93 -3.68 8.94 13.99
N GLY A 94 -4.73 8.98 13.17
CA GLY A 94 -5.23 10.21 12.56
C GLY A 94 -4.16 10.91 11.73
N PHE A 95 -3.90 12.18 12.03
CA PHE A 95 -2.90 13.00 11.34
C PHE A 95 -1.44 12.57 11.60
N ALA A 96 -1.18 11.83 12.67
CA ALA A 96 0.15 11.29 13.00
C ALA A 96 0.38 9.88 12.42
N ARG A 97 -0.46 9.44 11.47
CA ARG A 97 -0.32 8.13 10.84
C ARG A 97 0.92 8.11 9.95
N GLU A 98 1.88 7.27 10.33
CA GLU A 98 3.13 7.06 9.61
C GLU A 98 3.23 5.62 9.11
N TYR A 99 3.84 5.46 7.94
CA TYR A 99 4.13 4.17 7.35
C TYR A 99 5.62 3.93 7.43
N GLN A 100 6.01 2.88 8.14
CA GLN A 100 7.39 2.40 8.19
C GLN A 100 7.55 1.26 7.20
N ILE A 101 8.59 1.36 6.36
CA ILE A 101 8.91 0.36 5.34
C ILE A 101 10.26 -0.26 5.67
N ARG A 102 10.33 -1.59 5.65
CA ARG A 102 11.57 -2.36 5.78
C ARG A 102 11.69 -3.34 4.64
N PHE A 103 12.88 -3.45 4.06
CA PHE A 103 13.19 -4.44 3.02
C PHE A 103 13.98 -5.59 3.65
N PHE A 104 13.64 -6.83 3.28
CA PHE A 104 14.28 -8.08 3.73
C PHE A 104 14.88 -8.82 2.55
#